data_AF-A0A7C8PTN5-F1
#
_entry.id   AF-A0A7C8PTN5-F1
#
_cell.length_a   1.000
_cell.length_b   1.000
_cell.length_c   1.000
_cell.angle_alpha   90.00
_cell.angle_beta   90.00
_cell.angle_gamma   90.00
#
_symmetry.space_group_name_H-M   'P 1'
#
loop_
_entity.id
_entity.type
_entity.pdbx_description
1 polymer ?
#
loop_
_entity_poly.entity_id
_entity_poly.type
_entity_poly.pdbx_seq_one_letter_code
_entity_poly.pdbx_strand_id
1 'polypeptide(L)'
;MHLSIPLTPLAIALLGVSELVSAHVVFVKAVGSGDESLAGYGLGYDANNKRDGGGFFPWQKDVTVFDHKVVHNKWNKKYIHTGCGVTTDSLVTQVQRVDQAGWMHVANKKKAWPWPWQDTIAGGFNDIKWGIDHMAWLEWGKKTRFDNAIKQTLKTGIPKVVPGGKVKITAWQVNQDGGGPFKCMIDYNGNANQWTTEGLPVTTSCQGNADSIRPWGAPAPCEIEVTLPANLNCVGKYTAQRICILRCQNQAHNGPFGGCIPLQQLEPTPQKVVETKKVHVPVVKPAETIVLPPKVVTVTKDNVITIIQGGHTRVSVPTKNNIVTVTQVIERPPKTVVEVQEKTVVIEKQVYPTKVLTDIGRPIKPSPRPPTNKKPTEAELKAGLGGEDYDNSVIEELRNVYITDEEKQKLGKQASQKSSYYKRKLRFRRNADEE
;
A
#
# COMPACT_ATOMS: atom_id res chain seq x y z
N MET A 1 -49.25 -40.97 -21.88
CA MET A 1 -47.98 -41.05 -21.12
C MET A 1 -47.12 -39.85 -21.51
N HIS A 2 -47.24 -38.75 -20.76
CA HIS A 2 -46.34 -37.60 -20.86
C HIS A 2 -45.41 -37.65 -19.66
N LEU A 3 -44.16 -38.04 -19.88
CA LEU A 3 -43.12 -38.05 -18.86
C LEU A 3 -42.32 -36.76 -18.99
N SER A 4 -42.61 -35.84 -18.07
CA SER A 4 -41.72 -34.74 -17.68
C SER A 4 -40.47 -35.32 -17.04
N ILE A 5 -39.28 -34.96 -17.54
CA ILE A 5 -38.01 -35.12 -16.83
C ILE A 5 -37.24 -33.78 -16.95
N PRO A 6 -36.64 -33.29 -15.86
CA PRO A 6 -36.25 -31.90 -15.67
C PRO A 6 -34.88 -31.63 -16.30
N LEU A 7 -34.64 -30.39 -16.74
CA LEU A 7 -33.28 -29.91 -16.97
C LEU A 7 -32.51 -29.92 -15.63
N THR A 8 -31.81 -31.01 -15.40
CA THR A 8 -30.78 -31.18 -14.37
C THR A 8 -29.62 -30.19 -14.57
N PRO A 9 -28.89 -29.84 -13.49
CA PRO A 9 -28.09 -28.62 -13.29
C PRO A 9 -26.75 -28.55 -14.05
N LEU A 10 -26.73 -28.94 -15.32
CA LEU A 10 -25.51 -28.96 -16.14
C LEU A 10 -25.15 -27.58 -16.73
N ALA A 11 -26.05 -26.60 -16.63
CA ALA A 11 -25.81 -25.23 -17.11
C ALA A 11 -25.05 -24.33 -16.12
N ILE A 12 -24.76 -24.79 -14.90
CA ILE A 12 -24.01 -24.00 -13.90
C ILE A 12 -22.51 -24.36 -13.89
N ALA A 13 -22.11 -25.46 -14.54
CA ALA A 13 -20.70 -25.89 -14.58
C ALA A 13 -19.84 -25.25 -15.68
N LEU A 14 -20.42 -24.43 -16.58
CA LEU A 14 -19.69 -23.75 -17.65
C LEU A 14 -19.19 -22.34 -17.29
N LEU A 15 -19.41 -21.88 -16.06
CA LEU A 15 -18.82 -20.64 -15.53
C LEU A 15 -17.44 -20.85 -14.87
N GLY A 16 -16.94 -22.09 -14.80
CA GLY A 16 -15.70 -22.44 -14.09
C GLY A 16 -14.43 -22.52 -14.94
N VAL A 17 -14.48 -22.18 -16.24
CA VAL A 17 -13.31 -22.31 -17.15
C VAL A 17 -12.73 -20.96 -17.59
N SER A 18 -13.28 -19.87 -17.06
CA SER A 18 -12.79 -18.48 -17.27
C SER A 18 -11.77 -18.02 -16.20
N GLU A 19 -11.39 -18.87 -15.24
CA GLU A 19 -10.42 -18.55 -14.17
C GLU A 19 -8.93 -18.73 -14.58
N LEU A 20 -8.62 -18.67 -15.87
CA LEU A 20 -7.24 -18.64 -16.39
C LEU A 20 -6.71 -17.21 -16.61
N VAL A 21 -7.42 -16.19 -16.09
CA VAL A 21 -7.05 -14.79 -16.23
C VAL A 21 -6.06 -14.43 -15.12
N SER A 22 -4.77 -14.58 -15.41
CA SER A 22 -3.66 -14.39 -14.48
C SER A 22 -3.35 -12.91 -14.15
N ALA A 23 -4.38 -12.13 -13.84
CA ALA A 23 -4.22 -10.75 -13.43
C ALA A 23 -5.42 -10.27 -12.61
N HIS A 24 -5.12 -9.85 -11.38
CA HIS A 24 -6.13 -9.72 -10.35
C HIS A 24 -6.17 -8.31 -9.76
N VAL A 25 -5.03 -7.66 -9.51
CA VAL A 25 -4.99 -6.29 -8.99
C VAL A 25 -3.70 -5.56 -9.39
N VAL A 26 -3.79 -4.26 -9.70
CA VAL A 26 -2.62 -3.40 -10.04
C VAL A 26 -2.62 -2.15 -9.17
N PHE A 27 -1.48 -1.76 -8.59
CA PHE A 27 -1.38 -0.48 -7.88
C PHE A 27 -1.09 0.65 -8.86
N VAL A 28 -2.14 1.40 -9.22
CA VAL A 28 -2.09 2.43 -10.28
C VAL A 28 -1.71 3.81 -9.74
N LYS A 29 -1.95 4.04 -8.45
CA LYS A 29 -1.61 5.27 -7.75
C LYS A 29 -1.23 4.97 -6.31
N ALA A 30 -0.16 5.61 -5.84
CA ALA A 30 0.20 5.63 -4.43
C ALA A 30 0.63 7.05 -4.04
N VAL A 31 0.09 7.57 -2.95
CA VAL A 31 0.49 8.87 -2.37
C VAL A 31 0.84 8.67 -0.91
N GLY A 32 1.84 9.41 -0.45
CA GLY A 32 2.25 9.38 0.95
C GLY A 32 1.90 10.69 1.65
N SER A 33 1.74 10.63 2.97
CA SER A 33 1.39 11.79 3.80
C SER A 33 2.44 12.92 3.80
N GLY A 34 3.62 12.69 3.24
CA GLY A 34 4.64 13.73 3.05
C GLY A 34 4.38 14.66 1.86
N ASP A 35 3.67 14.20 0.83
CA ASP A 35 3.19 15.03 -0.29
C ASP A 35 2.08 14.28 -1.04
N GLU A 36 0.81 14.57 -0.72
CA GLU A 36 -0.34 13.91 -1.35
C GLU A 36 -0.54 14.34 -2.82
N SER A 37 0.16 15.39 -3.29
CA SER A 37 0.04 15.90 -4.67
C SER A 37 0.93 15.15 -5.66
N LEU A 38 1.89 14.36 -5.18
CA LEU A 38 2.83 13.59 -5.98
C LEU A 38 2.52 12.10 -5.88
N ALA A 39 2.15 11.49 -7.00
CA ALA A 39 1.70 10.10 -7.04
C ALA A 39 2.73 9.16 -7.68
N GLY A 40 3.13 8.13 -6.95
CA GLY A 40 3.79 6.95 -7.50
C GLY A 40 2.79 5.89 -7.93
N TYR A 41 3.28 4.68 -8.12
CA TYR A 41 2.55 3.48 -8.55
C TYR A 41 3.34 2.23 -8.16
N GLY A 42 2.72 1.05 -8.32
CA GLY A 42 3.39 -0.23 -8.08
C GLY A 42 4.47 -0.53 -9.14
N LEU A 43 5.61 -1.06 -8.71
CA LEU A 43 6.64 -1.57 -9.62
C LEU A 43 6.03 -2.58 -10.59
N GLY A 44 6.40 -2.47 -11.87
CA GLY A 44 5.81 -3.24 -12.95
C GLY A 44 4.71 -2.51 -13.73
N TYR A 45 3.98 -1.59 -13.10
CA TYR A 45 2.87 -0.84 -13.71
C TYR A 45 3.24 -0.15 -15.04
N ASP A 46 2.31 -0.19 -15.98
CA ASP A 46 2.31 0.54 -17.25
C ASP A 46 1.02 1.36 -17.41
N ALA A 47 1.18 2.67 -17.54
CA ALA A 47 0.08 3.61 -17.73
C ALA A 47 -0.61 3.47 -19.09
N ASN A 48 0.04 2.86 -20.08
CA ASN A 48 -0.50 2.71 -21.43
C ASN A 48 -1.50 1.55 -21.56
N ASN A 49 -1.58 0.66 -20.56
CA ASN A 49 -2.58 -0.39 -20.55
C ASN A 49 -3.98 0.23 -20.39
N LYS A 50 -4.91 -0.08 -21.30
CA LYS A 50 -6.20 0.62 -21.46
C LYS A 50 -7.22 0.38 -20.33
N ARG A 51 -7.10 -0.74 -19.60
CA ARG A 51 -7.97 -1.12 -18.45
C ARG A 51 -9.46 -1.23 -18.77
N ASP A 52 -9.80 -1.46 -20.03
CA ASP A 52 -11.16 -1.54 -20.58
C ASP A 52 -11.61 -3.00 -20.85
N GLY A 53 -10.80 -4.00 -20.49
CA GLY A 53 -11.11 -5.41 -20.74
C GLY A 53 -10.63 -6.40 -19.66
N GLY A 54 -11.31 -7.54 -19.61
CA GLY A 54 -11.03 -8.65 -18.68
C GLY A 54 -9.96 -9.66 -19.15
N GLY A 55 -9.39 -9.49 -20.34
CA GLY A 55 -8.37 -10.39 -20.89
C GLY A 55 -6.97 -10.18 -20.31
N PHE A 56 -6.27 -11.27 -20.01
CA PHE A 56 -4.86 -11.27 -19.59
C PHE A 56 -3.96 -10.54 -20.60
N PHE A 57 -4.25 -10.73 -21.90
CA PHE A 57 -3.61 -10.05 -23.02
C PHE A 57 -4.60 -9.21 -23.83
N PRO A 58 -4.23 -7.99 -24.27
CA PRO A 58 -3.03 -7.23 -23.91
C PRO A 58 -3.18 -6.37 -22.63
N TRP A 59 -4.32 -6.42 -21.95
CA TRP A 59 -4.76 -5.34 -21.05
C TRP A 59 -4.29 -5.45 -19.59
N GLN A 60 -3.60 -6.54 -19.24
CA GLN A 60 -3.30 -6.88 -17.85
C GLN A 60 -1.86 -7.43 -17.64
N LYS A 61 -0.94 -7.11 -18.56
CA LYS A 61 0.43 -7.67 -18.56
C LYS A 61 1.35 -7.15 -17.45
N ASP A 62 0.96 -6.07 -16.80
CA ASP A 62 1.71 -5.38 -15.76
C ASP A 62 1.19 -5.67 -14.34
N VAL A 63 0.34 -6.69 -14.22
CA VAL A 63 -0.15 -7.16 -12.92
C VAL A 63 0.93 -7.98 -12.24
N THR A 64 1.23 -7.61 -11.00
CA THR A 64 2.28 -8.26 -10.23
C THR A 64 1.74 -9.48 -9.49
N VAL A 65 2.46 -10.59 -9.66
CA VAL A 65 2.24 -11.84 -8.95
C VAL A 65 3.47 -12.13 -8.08
N PHE A 66 3.24 -12.55 -6.83
CA PHE A 66 4.30 -12.93 -5.91
C PHE A 66 4.55 -14.44 -5.90
N ASP A 67 4.82 -14.96 -7.08
CA ASP A 67 5.17 -16.37 -7.33
C ASP A 67 6.38 -16.42 -8.27
N HIS A 68 7.06 -17.58 -8.32
CA HIS A 68 8.09 -17.82 -9.31
C HIS A 68 7.53 -17.84 -10.74
N LYS A 69 6.22 -18.00 -10.94
CA LYS A 69 5.58 -17.98 -12.27
C LYS A 69 4.52 -16.89 -12.32
N VAL A 70 4.27 -16.33 -13.50
CA VAL A 70 3.17 -15.37 -13.68
C VAL A 70 1.84 -16.09 -13.55
N VAL A 71 1.67 -17.16 -14.32
CA VAL A 71 0.48 -18.01 -14.33
C VAL A 71 0.77 -19.27 -13.52
N HIS A 72 0.03 -19.44 -12.44
CA HIS A 72 0.11 -20.63 -11.59
C HIS A 72 -1.29 -21.02 -11.09
N ASN A 73 -1.36 -22.21 -10.51
CA ASN A 73 -2.54 -22.76 -9.87
C ASN A 73 -2.12 -23.34 -8.52
N LYS A 74 -3.09 -23.88 -7.79
CA LYS A 74 -2.88 -24.44 -6.46
C LYS A 74 -1.84 -25.55 -6.35
N TRP A 75 -1.58 -26.27 -7.43
CA TRP A 75 -0.70 -27.44 -7.47
C TRP A 75 0.73 -27.10 -7.87
N ASN A 76 0.94 -26.02 -8.62
CA ASN A 76 2.26 -25.62 -9.12
C ASN A 76 2.74 -24.26 -8.58
N LYS A 77 1.99 -23.67 -7.64
CA LYS A 77 2.40 -22.48 -6.92
C LYS A 77 3.74 -22.66 -6.21
N LYS A 78 4.55 -21.62 -6.29
CA LYS A 78 5.85 -21.49 -5.62
C LYS A 78 5.99 -20.01 -5.26
N TYR A 79 5.37 -19.62 -4.15
CA TYR A 79 5.34 -18.22 -3.74
C TYR A 79 6.73 -17.69 -3.42
N ILE A 80 6.97 -16.43 -3.77
CA ILE A 80 8.22 -15.74 -3.42
C ILE A 80 8.01 -14.87 -2.20
N HIS A 81 8.94 -14.97 -1.26
CA HIS A 81 8.94 -14.20 -0.03
C HIS A 81 9.85 -12.97 -0.09
N THR A 82 10.66 -12.83 -1.14
CA THR A 82 11.53 -11.67 -1.39
C THR A 82 11.22 -11.07 -2.76
N GLY A 83 11.75 -9.89 -3.01
CA GLY A 83 11.58 -9.17 -4.28
C GLY A 83 10.17 -8.62 -4.48
N CYS A 84 9.98 -8.02 -5.66
CA CYS A 84 8.78 -7.26 -6.00
C CYS A 84 7.87 -7.95 -7.01
N GLY A 85 7.89 -9.28 -7.01
CA GLY A 85 7.06 -10.09 -7.89
C GLY A 85 7.49 -10.01 -9.34
N VAL A 86 6.69 -10.64 -10.17
CA VAL A 86 6.85 -10.70 -11.61
C VAL A 86 5.55 -10.26 -12.28
N THR A 87 5.69 -9.52 -13.36
CA THR A 87 4.62 -9.26 -14.32
C THR A 87 4.94 -9.97 -15.63
N THR A 88 3.92 -10.22 -16.45
CA THR A 88 4.12 -10.72 -17.82
C THR A 88 5.08 -9.84 -18.59
N ASP A 89 4.95 -8.51 -18.48
CA ASP A 89 5.82 -7.56 -19.17
C ASP A 89 7.28 -7.65 -18.70
N SER A 90 7.52 -7.76 -17.39
CA SER A 90 8.89 -7.90 -16.85
C SER A 90 9.56 -9.18 -17.36
N LEU A 91 8.83 -10.30 -17.33
CA LEU A 91 9.32 -11.59 -17.81
C LEU A 91 9.60 -11.55 -19.32
N VAL A 92 8.65 -11.06 -20.09
CA VAL A 92 8.73 -11.02 -21.55
C VAL A 92 9.81 -10.07 -22.03
N THR A 93 9.95 -8.91 -21.39
CA THR A 93 11.05 -7.98 -21.67
C THR A 93 12.40 -8.67 -21.46
N GLN A 94 12.53 -9.49 -20.42
CA GLN A 94 13.76 -10.21 -20.17
C GLN A 94 14.00 -11.33 -21.18
N VAL A 95 12.99 -12.13 -21.50
CA VAL A 95 13.09 -13.19 -22.53
C VAL A 95 13.53 -12.60 -23.86
N GLN A 96 12.95 -11.48 -24.29
CA GLN A 96 13.36 -10.80 -25.52
C GLN A 96 14.82 -10.36 -25.52
N ARG A 97 15.39 -10.07 -24.33
CA ARG A 97 16.79 -9.68 -24.19
C ARG A 97 17.73 -10.89 -24.24
N VAL A 98 17.38 -11.97 -23.55
CA VAL A 98 18.33 -13.08 -23.30
C VAL A 98 18.08 -14.35 -24.13
N ASP A 99 16.86 -14.53 -24.66
CA ASP A 99 16.46 -15.67 -25.49
C ASP A 99 15.74 -15.18 -26.77
N GLN A 100 16.48 -14.46 -27.61
CA GLN A 100 15.97 -13.97 -28.89
C GLN A 100 15.57 -15.11 -29.84
N ALA A 101 16.29 -16.24 -29.81
CA ALA A 101 16.01 -17.37 -30.68
C ALA A 101 14.71 -18.09 -30.30
N GLY A 102 14.48 -18.33 -29.01
CA GLY A 102 13.22 -18.88 -28.50
C GLY A 102 12.06 -17.91 -28.71
N TRP A 103 12.28 -16.61 -28.47
CA TRP A 103 11.31 -15.56 -28.79
C TRP A 103 10.88 -15.61 -30.26
N MET A 104 11.85 -15.59 -31.18
CA MET A 104 11.58 -15.66 -32.61
C MET A 104 10.98 -17.00 -33.02
N HIS A 105 11.32 -18.11 -32.37
CA HIS A 105 10.69 -19.40 -32.64
C HIS A 105 9.19 -19.38 -32.30
N VAL A 106 8.83 -18.93 -31.10
CA VAL A 106 7.42 -18.83 -30.65
C VAL A 106 6.64 -17.89 -31.58
N ALA A 107 7.22 -16.73 -31.89
CA ALA A 107 6.62 -15.74 -32.77
C ALA A 107 6.45 -16.27 -34.20
N ASN A 108 7.49 -16.86 -34.80
CA ASN A 108 7.45 -17.41 -36.17
C ASN A 108 6.51 -18.62 -36.29
N LYS A 109 6.39 -19.42 -35.24
CA LYS A 109 5.51 -20.59 -35.19
C LYS A 109 4.08 -20.26 -34.75
N LYS A 110 3.77 -18.99 -34.44
CA LYS A 110 2.43 -18.57 -34.03
C LYS A 110 1.92 -19.40 -32.84
N LYS A 111 2.79 -19.57 -31.84
CA LYS A 111 2.48 -20.31 -30.62
C LYS A 111 2.16 -19.35 -29.48
N ALA A 112 1.32 -19.80 -28.55
CA ALA A 112 1.15 -19.14 -27.26
C ALA A 112 2.52 -19.01 -26.56
N TRP A 113 2.70 -17.93 -25.79
CA TRP A 113 3.94 -17.69 -25.06
C TRP A 113 4.08 -18.74 -23.96
N PRO A 114 5.13 -19.57 -23.95
CA PRO A 114 5.25 -20.60 -22.92
C PRO A 114 5.70 -20.02 -21.56
N TRP A 115 6.39 -18.87 -21.56
CA TRP A 115 7.09 -18.35 -20.38
C TRP A 115 6.20 -17.98 -19.20
N PRO A 116 4.99 -17.40 -19.36
CA PRO A 116 4.14 -17.11 -18.20
C PRO A 116 3.78 -18.35 -17.36
N TRP A 117 3.81 -19.55 -17.95
CA TRP A 117 3.56 -20.83 -17.28
C TRP A 117 4.83 -21.53 -16.76
N GLN A 118 6.00 -20.93 -16.99
CA GLN A 118 7.31 -21.43 -16.57
C GLN A 118 7.88 -20.62 -15.42
N ASP A 119 8.90 -21.17 -14.75
CA ASP A 119 9.63 -20.42 -13.72
C ASP A 119 10.28 -19.19 -14.36
N THR A 120 10.09 -18.05 -13.71
CA THR A 120 10.65 -16.76 -14.10
C THR A 120 12.16 -16.87 -14.15
N ILE A 121 12.70 -16.57 -15.32
CA ILE A 121 14.15 -16.55 -15.55
C ILE A 121 14.81 -15.42 -14.77
N ALA A 122 16.12 -15.53 -14.55
CA ALA A 122 16.89 -14.49 -13.90
C ALA A 122 16.72 -13.12 -14.61
N GLY A 123 16.41 -12.08 -13.84
CA GLY A 123 16.11 -10.74 -14.36
C GLY A 123 14.71 -10.58 -14.94
N GLY A 124 13.87 -11.62 -14.94
CA GLY A 124 12.47 -11.55 -15.38
C GLY A 124 11.52 -10.98 -14.33
N PHE A 125 11.97 -10.81 -13.10
CA PHE A 125 11.21 -10.15 -12.03
C PHE A 125 11.21 -8.63 -12.20
N ASN A 126 10.29 -7.93 -11.51
CA ASN A 126 10.23 -6.48 -11.51
C ASN A 126 11.55 -5.83 -11.10
N ASP A 127 12.10 -4.98 -11.97
CA ASP A 127 13.36 -4.26 -11.73
C ASP A 127 13.14 -3.08 -10.76
N ILE A 128 13.55 -3.28 -9.51
CA ILE A 128 13.43 -2.32 -8.42
C ILE A 128 14.23 -1.05 -8.72
N LYS A 129 15.48 -1.20 -9.17
CA LYS A 129 16.37 -0.07 -9.44
C LYS A 129 15.81 0.78 -10.57
N TRP A 130 15.44 0.15 -11.69
CA TRP A 130 14.86 0.85 -12.82
C TRP A 130 13.56 1.56 -12.43
N GLY A 131 12.70 0.92 -11.65
CA GLY A 131 11.43 1.53 -11.22
C GLY A 131 11.61 2.77 -10.35
N ILE A 132 12.54 2.71 -9.38
CA ILE A 132 12.88 3.86 -8.53
C ILE A 132 13.48 4.99 -9.37
N ASP A 133 14.49 4.68 -10.19
CA ASP A 133 15.18 5.67 -11.01
C ASP A 133 14.25 6.30 -12.06
N HIS A 134 13.31 5.52 -12.59
CA HIS A 134 12.30 6.03 -13.51
C HIS A 134 11.32 6.99 -12.83
N MET A 135 10.82 6.65 -11.63
CA MET A 135 9.98 7.58 -10.86
C MET A 135 10.73 8.84 -10.44
N ALA A 136 12.00 8.74 -10.03
CA ALA A 136 12.84 9.90 -9.73
C ALA A 136 13.05 10.79 -10.97
N TRP A 137 13.28 10.19 -12.15
CA TRP A 137 13.42 10.93 -13.41
C TRP A 137 12.12 11.65 -13.81
N LEU A 138 10.98 10.98 -13.66
CA LEU A 138 9.65 11.57 -13.90
C LEU A 138 9.41 12.78 -12.99
N GLU A 139 9.73 12.64 -11.70
CA GLU A 139 9.62 13.70 -10.71
C GLU A 139 10.52 14.90 -11.03
N TRP A 140 11.80 14.63 -11.31
CA TRP A 140 12.79 15.66 -11.67
C TRP A 140 12.36 16.43 -12.92
N GLY A 141 11.84 15.72 -13.92
CA GLY A 141 11.30 16.30 -15.14
C GLY A 141 9.92 16.95 -14.99
N LYS A 142 9.36 16.99 -13.76
CA LYS A 142 8.01 17.48 -13.44
C LYS A 142 6.93 16.88 -14.36
N LYS A 143 7.09 15.59 -14.69
CA LYS A 143 6.22 14.90 -15.64
C LYS A 143 4.86 14.59 -15.01
N THR A 144 3.87 14.49 -15.87
CA THR A 144 2.55 13.97 -15.54
C THR A 144 2.33 12.66 -16.31
N ARG A 145 1.43 11.83 -15.78
CA ARG A 145 0.92 10.63 -16.47
C ARG A 145 -0.60 10.65 -16.44
N PHE A 146 -1.24 10.19 -17.50
CA PHE A 146 -2.67 9.88 -17.49
C PHE A 146 -2.84 8.42 -17.08
N ASP A 147 -3.64 8.14 -16.07
CA ASP A 147 -3.97 6.78 -15.67
C ASP A 147 -5.30 6.33 -16.29
N ASN A 148 -5.26 5.22 -17.00
CA ASN A 148 -6.42 4.67 -17.71
C ASN A 148 -7.45 4.00 -16.78
N ALA A 149 -7.07 3.53 -15.60
CA ALA A 149 -8.00 2.89 -14.65
C ALA A 149 -8.88 3.93 -13.96
N ILE A 150 -8.26 5.00 -13.42
CA ILE A 150 -8.98 6.03 -12.66
C ILE A 150 -9.28 7.28 -13.49
N LYS A 151 -8.91 7.30 -14.77
CA LYS A 151 -9.15 8.41 -15.73
C LYS A 151 -8.65 9.77 -15.20
N GLN A 152 -7.49 9.78 -14.55
CA GLN A 152 -6.91 10.99 -13.95
C GLN A 152 -5.51 11.29 -14.49
N THR A 153 -5.21 12.57 -14.69
CA THR A 153 -3.84 13.05 -14.90
C THR A 153 -3.17 13.30 -13.54
N LEU A 154 -2.05 12.65 -13.30
CA LEU A 154 -1.32 12.67 -12.03
C LEU A 154 0.08 13.25 -12.22
N LYS A 155 0.51 14.14 -11.32
CA LYS A 155 1.94 14.42 -11.14
C LYS A 155 2.62 13.15 -10.65
N THR A 156 3.70 12.76 -11.32
CA THR A 156 4.26 11.42 -11.12
C THR A 156 5.67 11.50 -10.55
N GLY A 157 5.95 10.64 -9.57
CA GLY A 157 7.23 10.62 -8.86
C GLY A 157 7.26 9.58 -7.76
N ILE A 158 8.29 9.60 -6.90
CA ILE A 158 8.37 8.68 -5.77
C ILE A 158 7.49 9.25 -4.64
N PRO A 159 6.48 8.50 -4.13
CA PRO A 159 5.64 8.92 -3.02
C PRO A 159 6.46 9.39 -1.82
N LYS A 160 6.12 10.56 -1.28
CA LYS A 160 6.81 11.15 -0.13
C LYS A 160 6.13 10.76 1.17
N VAL A 161 6.91 10.25 2.12
CA VAL A 161 6.41 9.79 3.41
C VAL A 161 7.18 10.42 4.56
N VAL A 162 6.56 10.42 5.74
CA VAL A 162 7.15 10.86 7.00
C VAL A 162 6.98 9.77 8.05
N PRO A 163 7.83 9.71 9.09
CA PRO A 163 7.65 8.76 10.19
C PRO A 163 6.26 8.89 10.84
N GLY A 164 5.61 7.76 11.12
CA GLY A 164 4.24 7.71 11.64
C GLY A 164 3.15 8.11 10.63
N GLY A 165 3.55 8.43 9.39
CA GLY A 165 2.66 8.84 8.32
C GLY A 165 1.82 7.71 7.75
N LYS A 166 1.16 8.01 6.62
CA LYS A 166 0.31 7.04 5.91
C LYS A 166 0.66 6.98 4.43
N VAL A 167 0.37 5.83 3.82
CA VAL A 167 0.39 5.64 2.37
C VAL A 167 -1.02 5.26 1.93
N LYS A 168 -1.60 6.02 1.02
CA LYS A 168 -2.87 5.72 0.36
C LYS A 168 -2.58 5.15 -1.02
N ILE A 169 -3.05 3.95 -1.28
CA ILE A 169 -2.85 3.21 -2.52
C ILE A 169 -4.20 3.04 -3.19
N THR A 170 -4.34 3.56 -4.40
CA THR A 170 -5.45 3.19 -5.28
C THR A 170 -5.02 1.98 -6.11
N ALA A 171 -5.68 0.86 -5.84
CA ALA A 171 -5.53 -0.37 -6.56
C ALA A 171 -6.65 -0.51 -7.61
N TRP A 172 -6.31 -0.87 -8.84
CA TRP A 172 -7.28 -1.30 -9.83
C TRP A 172 -7.49 -2.79 -9.69
N GLN A 173 -8.63 -3.17 -9.13
CA GLN A 173 -9.07 -4.56 -9.06
C GLN A 173 -9.55 -4.98 -10.45
N VAL A 174 -8.92 -6.00 -11.01
CA VAL A 174 -9.18 -6.48 -12.37
C VAL A 174 -10.31 -7.50 -12.39
N ASN A 175 -10.27 -8.49 -11.48
CA ASN A 175 -11.25 -9.56 -11.36
C ASN A 175 -11.48 -9.92 -9.88
N GLN A 176 -12.18 -11.03 -9.61
CA GLN A 176 -12.59 -11.43 -8.27
C GLN A 176 -11.40 -11.64 -7.31
N ASP A 177 -10.32 -12.30 -7.72
CA ASP A 177 -9.19 -12.60 -6.81
C ASP A 177 -8.27 -11.40 -6.57
N GLY A 178 -8.61 -10.23 -7.10
CA GLY A 178 -7.95 -8.96 -6.80
C GLY A 178 -8.46 -8.28 -5.53
N GLY A 179 -9.40 -8.91 -4.82
CA GLY A 179 -9.99 -8.39 -3.60
C GLY A 179 -9.01 -8.33 -2.43
N GLY A 180 -9.44 -7.70 -1.34
CA GLY A 180 -8.75 -7.71 -0.05
C GLY A 180 -9.32 -8.79 0.90
N PRO A 181 -8.73 -8.98 2.08
CA PRO A 181 -7.81 -8.05 2.73
C PRO A 181 -6.38 -8.14 2.20
N PHE A 182 -5.67 -7.01 2.23
CA PHE A 182 -4.24 -6.94 1.93
C PHE A 182 -3.41 -6.95 3.22
N LYS A 183 -2.31 -7.70 3.19
CA LYS A 183 -1.22 -7.61 4.17
C LYS A 183 -0.08 -6.80 3.56
N CYS A 184 0.37 -5.79 4.30
CA CYS A 184 1.47 -4.93 3.89
C CYS A 184 2.70 -5.14 4.79
N MET A 185 3.89 -4.99 4.20
CA MET A 185 5.18 -5.11 4.86
C MET A 185 6.18 -4.15 4.21
N ILE A 186 7.22 -3.77 4.95
CA ILE A 186 8.19 -2.77 4.48
C ILE A 186 9.61 -3.31 4.56
N ASP A 187 10.41 -3.00 3.54
CA ASP A 187 11.85 -3.17 3.55
C ASP A 187 12.50 -1.79 3.68
N TYR A 188 13.26 -1.59 4.76
CA TYR A 188 13.95 -0.33 5.03
C TYR A 188 15.20 -0.15 4.18
N ASN A 189 15.78 -1.24 3.67
CA ASN A 189 16.99 -1.20 2.84
C ASN A 189 16.71 -0.79 1.38
N GLY A 190 15.43 -0.75 0.99
CA GLY A 190 15.00 -0.33 -0.33
C GLY A 190 15.25 -1.36 -1.45
N ASN A 191 15.65 -2.60 -1.12
CA ASN A 191 16.05 -3.64 -2.06
C ASN A 191 15.12 -4.86 -2.09
N ALA A 192 14.09 -4.89 -1.24
CA ALA A 192 13.08 -5.95 -1.15
C ALA A 192 13.63 -7.34 -0.79
N ASN A 193 14.83 -7.43 -0.21
CA ASN A 193 15.42 -8.72 0.21
C ASN A 193 14.98 -9.14 1.61
N GLN A 194 14.50 -8.19 2.44
CA GLN A 194 14.09 -8.44 3.82
C GLN A 194 12.84 -7.63 4.13
N TRP A 195 11.80 -8.28 4.64
CA TRP A 195 10.55 -7.62 5.01
C TRP A 195 10.37 -7.61 6.52
N THR A 196 9.67 -6.59 7.03
CA THR A 196 9.17 -6.62 8.41
C THR A 196 8.29 -7.84 8.66
N THR A 197 8.51 -8.52 9.79
CA THR A 197 7.78 -9.73 10.17
C THR A 197 6.38 -9.44 10.71
N GLU A 198 6.24 -8.35 11.48
CA GLU A 198 4.99 -7.97 12.15
C GLU A 198 3.91 -7.45 11.18
N GLY A 199 4.26 -7.18 9.92
CA GLY A 199 3.38 -6.48 8.98
C GLY A 199 3.13 -5.03 9.38
N LEU A 200 2.46 -4.28 8.51
CA LEU A 200 2.03 -2.91 8.78
C LEU A 200 0.51 -2.85 8.99
N PRO A 201 0.01 -1.95 9.87
CA PRO A 201 -1.42 -1.74 10.03
C PRO A 201 -2.06 -1.23 8.73
N VAL A 202 -3.08 -1.95 8.26
CA VAL A 202 -3.90 -1.57 7.10
C VAL A 202 -5.26 -1.10 7.61
N THR A 203 -5.50 0.21 7.54
CA THR A 203 -6.71 0.86 8.09
C THR A 203 -7.89 0.86 7.11
N THR A 204 -7.58 0.82 5.82
CA THR A 204 -8.55 0.67 4.73
C THR A 204 -8.02 -0.40 3.80
N SER A 205 -8.86 -1.31 3.33
CA SER A 205 -8.48 -2.33 2.37
C SER A 205 -9.60 -2.53 1.33
N CYS A 206 -9.23 -3.07 0.17
CA CYS A 206 -10.19 -3.46 -0.85
C CYS A 206 -11.21 -4.47 -0.29
N GLN A 207 -12.44 -4.40 -0.79
CA GLN A 207 -13.47 -5.37 -0.43
C GLN A 207 -13.06 -6.78 -0.88
N GLY A 208 -13.47 -7.78 -0.11
CA GLY A 208 -13.30 -9.20 -0.40
C GLY A 208 -13.60 -10.07 0.83
N ASN A 209 -13.65 -11.38 0.64
CA ASN A 209 -13.87 -12.35 1.70
C ASN A 209 -12.54 -12.73 2.40
N ALA A 210 -12.58 -13.72 3.30
CA ALA A 210 -11.39 -14.20 4.00
C ALA A 210 -10.30 -14.73 3.04
N ASP A 211 -10.65 -15.16 1.83
CA ASP A 211 -9.71 -15.68 0.83
C ASP A 211 -9.28 -14.61 -0.19
N SER A 212 -9.53 -13.33 0.09
CA SER A 212 -9.28 -12.21 -0.82
C SER A 212 -10.05 -12.23 -2.13
N ILE A 213 -11.17 -12.92 -2.15
CA ILE A 213 -12.07 -12.99 -3.31
C ILE A 213 -13.21 -12.00 -3.12
N ARG A 214 -13.45 -11.17 -4.13
CA ARG A 214 -14.61 -10.27 -4.20
C ARG A 214 -15.47 -10.69 -5.39
N PRO A 215 -16.56 -11.45 -5.16
CA PRO A 215 -17.33 -12.08 -6.24
C PRO A 215 -17.97 -11.09 -7.23
N TRP A 216 -18.25 -9.85 -6.81
CA TRP A 216 -18.96 -8.84 -7.58
C TRP A 216 -18.28 -7.47 -7.50
N GLY A 217 -18.47 -6.64 -8.53
CA GLY A 217 -18.05 -5.24 -8.55
C GLY A 217 -16.63 -4.98 -9.04
N ALA A 218 -15.95 -5.97 -9.61
CA ALA A 218 -14.77 -5.80 -10.45
C ALA A 218 -15.18 -5.82 -11.95
N PRO A 219 -14.41 -5.18 -12.85
CA PRO A 219 -13.23 -4.36 -12.57
C PRO A 219 -13.60 -3.01 -11.95
N ALA A 220 -12.84 -2.55 -10.95
CA ALA A 220 -13.09 -1.29 -10.26
C ALA A 220 -11.85 -0.82 -9.46
N PRO A 221 -11.74 0.49 -9.17
CA PRO A 221 -10.74 0.96 -8.22
C PRO A 221 -11.15 0.59 -6.78
N CYS A 222 -10.16 0.32 -5.95
CA CYS A 222 -10.31 0.16 -4.51
C CYS A 222 -9.12 0.81 -3.79
N GLU A 223 -9.33 1.21 -2.54
CA GLU A 223 -8.34 1.91 -1.74
C GLU A 223 -7.72 1.00 -0.68
N ILE A 224 -6.41 1.13 -0.49
CA ILE A 224 -5.66 0.51 0.59
C ILE A 224 -4.92 1.63 1.33
N GLU A 225 -5.16 1.78 2.63
CA GLU A 225 -4.47 2.75 3.47
C GLU A 225 -3.57 2.02 4.47
N VAL A 226 -2.27 2.33 4.44
CA VAL A 226 -1.24 1.70 5.27
C VAL A 226 -0.67 2.74 6.22
N THR A 227 -0.60 2.41 7.51
CA THR A 227 0.06 3.26 8.51
C THR A 227 1.54 2.86 8.62
N LEU A 228 2.42 3.85 8.48
CA LEU A 228 3.86 3.67 8.61
C LEU A 228 4.31 3.79 10.07
N PRO A 229 5.41 3.13 10.46
CA PRO A 229 5.89 3.15 11.83
C PRO A 229 6.43 4.53 12.23
N ALA A 230 6.28 4.88 13.51
CA ALA A 230 6.75 6.16 14.06
C ALA A 230 8.29 6.32 13.99
N ASN A 231 9.03 5.22 13.97
CA ASN A 231 10.48 5.15 13.81
C ASN A 231 10.90 4.76 12.38
N LEU A 232 10.13 5.16 11.37
CA LEU A 232 10.47 4.93 9.95
C LEU A 232 11.92 5.38 9.66
N ASN A 233 12.72 4.47 9.10
CA ASN A 233 14.14 4.71 8.81
C ASN A 233 14.53 4.09 7.46
N CYS A 234 14.13 4.74 6.37
CA CYS A 234 14.50 4.32 5.02
C CYS A 234 15.96 4.64 4.72
N VAL A 235 16.74 3.62 4.35
CA VAL A 235 18.19 3.74 4.11
C VAL A 235 18.59 3.45 2.66
N GLY A 236 17.67 2.95 1.83
CA GLY A 236 17.95 2.64 0.43
C GLY A 236 18.46 3.85 -0.36
N LYS A 237 19.48 3.61 -1.21
CA LYS A 237 20.15 4.64 -2.01
C LYS A 237 20.12 4.28 -3.49
N TYR A 238 19.52 5.16 -4.27
CA TYR A 238 19.36 5.08 -5.72
C TYR A 238 19.72 6.46 -6.31
N THR A 239 19.13 6.85 -7.45
CA THR A 239 19.12 8.27 -7.86
C THR A 239 18.43 9.18 -6.84
N ALA A 240 17.53 8.62 -6.02
CA ALA A 240 16.95 9.23 -4.84
C ALA A 240 17.46 8.54 -3.56
N GLN A 241 17.58 9.30 -2.47
CA GLN A 241 18.00 8.79 -1.16
C GLN A 241 16.80 8.47 -0.26
N ARG A 242 17.08 7.70 0.81
CA ARG A 242 16.12 7.33 1.88
C ARG A 242 14.90 6.60 1.32
N ILE A 243 15.18 5.57 0.52
CA ILE A 243 14.16 4.74 -0.11
C ILE A 243 13.85 3.52 0.75
N CYS A 244 12.56 3.31 1.04
CA CYS A 244 12.01 2.03 1.48
C CYS A 244 11.23 1.39 0.33
N ILE A 245 11.00 0.09 0.40
CA ILE A 245 9.99 -0.58 -0.43
C ILE A 245 8.82 -1.02 0.46
N LEU A 246 7.61 -0.59 0.12
CA LEU A 246 6.37 -1.10 0.68
C LEU A 246 5.83 -2.19 -0.23
N ARG A 247 5.67 -3.41 0.27
CA ARG A 247 4.96 -4.50 -0.42
C ARG A 247 3.60 -4.68 0.21
N CYS A 248 2.55 -4.64 -0.59
CA CYS A 248 1.22 -5.05 -0.17
C CYS A 248 0.76 -6.20 -1.07
N GLN A 249 0.25 -7.26 -0.46
CA GLN A 249 -0.26 -8.42 -1.16
C GLN A 249 -1.54 -8.94 -0.50
N ASN A 250 -2.43 -9.51 -1.28
CA ASN A 250 -3.60 -10.22 -0.76
C ASN A 250 -3.26 -11.70 -0.47
N GLN A 251 -4.27 -12.49 -0.10
CA GLN A 251 -4.14 -13.91 0.23
C GLN A 251 -4.96 -14.82 -0.70
N ALA A 252 -5.23 -14.34 -1.91
CA ALA A 252 -5.89 -15.11 -2.94
C ALA A 252 -5.14 -16.41 -3.23
N HIS A 253 -5.89 -17.50 -3.43
CA HIS A 253 -5.30 -18.82 -3.61
C HIS A 253 -4.49 -18.96 -4.91
N ASN A 254 -4.95 -18.29 -5.97
CA ASN A 254 -4.26 -18.15 -7.24
C ASN A 254 -3.22 -17.01 -7.20
N GLY A 255 -3.15 -16.29 -6.08
CA GLY A 255 -2.17 -15.25 -5.76
C GLY A 255 -1.10 -15.80 -4.81
N PRO A 256 -0.22 -14.94 -4.25
CA PRO A 256 -0.57 -13.59 -3.82
C PRO A 256 -0.45 -12.54 -4.92
N PHE A 257 -1.43 -11.62 -4.97
CA PHE A 257 -1.44 -10.48 -5.89
C PHE A 257 -1.28 -9.15 -5.15
N GLY A 258 -0.74 -8.14 -5.82
CA GLY A 258 -0.58 -6.81 -5.26
C GLY A 258 0.55 -6.04 -5.96
N GLY A 259 1.50 -5.54 -5.19
CA GLY A 259 2.65 -4.83 -5.75
C GLY A 259 3.62 -4.29 -4.71
N CYS A 260 4.78 -3.86 -5.19
CA CYS A 260 5.74 -3.07 -4.42
C CYS A 260 5.65 -1.60 -4.79
N ILE A 261 5.71 -0.70 -3.82
CA ILE A 261 5.75 0.75 -4.03
C ILE A 261 7.02 1.26 -3.34
N PRO A 262 7.95 1.88 -4.08
CA PRO A 262 9.05 2.62 -3.47
C PRO A 262 8.52 3.85 -2.77
N LEU A 263 9.02 4.13 -1.57
CA LEU A 263 8.66 5.29 -0.78
C LEU A 263 9.92 6.08 -0.48
N GLN A 264 9.87 7.40 -0.61
CA GLN A 264 10.95 8.27 -0.18
C GLN A 264 10.59 8.92 1.15
N GLN A 265 11.38 8.63 2.17
CA GLN A 265 11.26 9.31 3.45
C GLN A 265 11.81 10.74 3.32
N LEU A 266 10.97 11.71 3.64
CA LEU A 266 11.40 13.10 3.80
C LEU A 266 12.22 13.22 5.08
N GLU A 267 13.24 14.07 5.06
CA GLU A 267 13.99 14.36 6.28
C GLU A 267 13.08 15.05 7.30
N PRO A 268 13.21 14.73 8.59
CA PRO A 268 12.83 15.67 9.63
C PRO A 268 13.65 16.94 9.45
N THR A 269 13.07 18.00 8.89
CA THR A 269 13.53 19.33 9.25
C THR A 269 13.09 19.54 10.70
N PRO A 270 13.94 19.74 11.70
CA PRO A 270 13.43 19.98 13.05
C PRO A 270 12.70 21.34 13.06
N GLN A 271 11.36 21.38 13.06
CA GLN A 271 10.63 22.57 13.48
C GLN A 271 10.23 22.37 14.94
N LYS A 272 10.80 23.22 15.81
CA LYS A 272 10.26 23.42 17.15
C LYS A 272 8.94 24.18 16.99
N VAL A 273 7.82 23.47 17.08
CA VAL A 273 6.53 24.13 17.24
C VAL A 273 6.29 24.26 18.74
N VAL A 274 6.19 25.52 19.17
CA VAL A 274 5.87 25.90 20.54
C VAL A 274 4.35 25.90 20.66
N GLU A 275 3.77 24.81 21.18
CA GLU A 275 2.33 24.72 21.41
C GLU A 275 2.03 25.11 22.87
N THR A 276 1.17 26.11 23.06
CA THR A 276 0.70 26.54 24.37
C THR A 276 -0.61 25.83 24.72
N LYS A 277 -0.52 24.81 25.57
CA LYS A 277 -1.70 24.11 26.07
C LYS A 277 -2.08 24.64 27.44
N LYS A 278 -3.37 24.99 27.62
CA LYS A 278 -3.93 25.28 28.95
C LYS A 278 -4.12 23.97 29.70
N VAL A 279 -3.46 23.84 30.84
CA VAL A 279 -3.58 22.67 31.72
C VAL A 279 -4.10 23.14 33.07
N HIS A 280 -5.11 22.43 33.59
CA HIS A 280 -5.64 22.63 34.93
C HIS A 280 -4.69 22.01 35.94
N VAL A 281 -4.03 22.83 36.74
CA VAL A 281 -3.13 22.35 37.80
C VAL A 281 -3.80 22.62 39.15
N PRO A 282 -4.04 21.58 39.98
CA PRO A 282 -4.52 21.77 41.33
C PRO A 282 -3.40 22.39 42.18
N VAL A 283 -3.63 23.60 42.68
CA VAL A 283 -2.73 24.26 43.63
C VAL A 283 -3.34 24.14 45.01
N VAL A 284 -2.61 23.47 45.90
CA VAL A 284 -2.98 23.33 47.30
C VAL A 284 -2.48 24.57 48.05
N LYS A 285 -3.40 25.42 48.52
CA LYS A 285 -3.05 26.50 49.45
C LYS A 285 -3.40 26.08 50.89
N PRO A 286 -2.50 26.31 51.87
CA PRO A 286 -2.86 26.25 53.27
C PRO A 286 -3.87 27.36 53.58
N ALA A 287 -5.06 27.01 54.07
CA ALA A 287 -5.95 28.00 54.65
C ALA A 287 -5.40 28.45 56.01
N GLU A 288 -5.43 29.76 56.28
CA GLU A 288 -4.98 30.35 57.54
C GLU A 288 -5.81 29.83 58.73
N THR A 289 -5.13 29.45 59.81
CA THR A 289 -5.76 28.92 61.02
C THR A 289 -6.44 30.06 61.79
N ILE A 290 -7.77 30.02 61.91
CA ILE A 290 -8.51 31.01 62.72
C ILE A 290 -8.33 30.65 64.20
N VAL A 291 -7.53 31.43 64.93
CA VAL A 291 -7.41 31.33 66.39
C VAL A 291 -8.56 32.10 67.03
N LEU A 292 -9.44 31.40 67.76
CA LEU A 292 -10.52 32.04 68.50
C LEU A 292 -9.97 32.76 69.75
N PRO A 293 -10.53 33.93 70.13
CA PRO A 293 -10.10 34.64 71.33
C PRO A 293 -10.40 33.82 72.61
N PRO A 294 -9.60 33.98 73.69
CA PRO A 294 -9.80 33.26 74.94
C PRO A 294 -11.17 33.59 75.55
N LYS A 295 -11.81 32.59 76.17
CA LYS A 295 -13.07 32.78 76.90
C LYS A 295 -12.80 32.71 78.40
N VAL A 296 -13.18 33.76 79.11
CA VAL A 296 -13.06 33.81 80.58
C VAL A 296 -14.20 33.00 81.20
N VAL A 297 -13.88 32.10 82.12
CA VAL A 297 -14.86 31.29 82.84
C VAL A 297 -14.59 31.42 84.34
N THR A 298 -15.63 31.70 85.12
CA THR A 298 -15.54 31.76 86.58
C THR A 298 -15.75 30.36 87.14
N VAL A 299 -14.82 29.87 87.98
CA VAL A 299 -14.98 28.58 88.65
C VAL A 299 -15.17 28.79 90.15
N THR A 300 -16.25 28.24 90.67
CA THR A 300 -16.59 28.33 92.10
C THR A 300 -15.91 27.24 92.92
N LYS A 301 -15.71 27.51 94.20
CA LYS A 301 -15.05 26.64 95.19
C LYS A 301 -15.65 25.22 95.16
N ASP A 302 -14.77 24.22 95.33
CA ASP A 302 -15.07 22.78 95.38
C ASP A 302 -15.49 22.13 94.03
N ASN A 303 -15.45 22.87 92.93
CA ASN A 303 -15.61 22.30 91.58
C ASN A 303 -14.29 21.81 90.99
N VAL A 304 -14.34 20.70 90.23
CA VAL A 304 -13.15 20.10 89.64
C VAL A 304 -12.79 20.81 88.33
N ILE A 305 -11.55 21.29 88.21
CA ILE A 305 -11.00 21.82 86.96
C ILE A 305 -10.02 20.82 86.39
N THR A 306 -10.24 20.43 85.14
CA THR A 306 -9.32 19.59 84.37
C THR A 306 -8.61 20.47 83.34
N ILE A 307 -7.29 20.63 83.50
CA ILE A 307 -6.44 21.40 82.58
C ILE A 307 -5.69 20.41 81.70
N ILE A 308 -5.84 20.55 80.38
CA ILE A 308 -5.14 19.74 79.39
C ILE A 308 -4.16 20.64 78.66
N GLN A 309 -2.85 20.41 78.85
CA GLN A 309 -1.80 21.18 78.19
C GLN A 309 -0.81 20.22 77.53
N GLY A 310 -0.63 20.35 76.22
CA GLY A 310 0.29 19.49 75.45
C GLY A 310 -0.02 17.99 75.53
N GLY A 311 -1.30 17.61 75.67
CA GLY A 311 -1.72 16.20 75.79
C GLY A 311 -1.62 15.61 77.19
N HIS A 312 -1.11 16.35 78.18
CA HIS A 312 -1.08 15.92 79.58
C HIS A 312 -2.24 16.54 80.36
N THR A 313 -2.93 15.71 81.14
CA THR A 313 -4.10 16.10 81.93
C THR A 313 -3.70 16.30 83.39
N ARG A 314 -3.97 17.49 83.95
CA ARG A 314 -3.86 17.77 85.38
C ARG A 314 -5.21 18.18 85.94
N VAL A 315 -5.59 17.59 87.06
CA VAL A 315 -6.84 17.86 87.75
C VAL A 315 -6.56 18.66 89.01
N SER A 316 -7.25 19.78 89.18
CA SER A 316 -7.10 20.69 90.32
C SER A 316 -8.47 21.04 90.89
N VAL A 317 -8.58 21.08 92.22
CA VAL A 317 -9.80 21.48 92.94
C VAL A 317 -9.52 22.83 93.64
N PRO A 318 -10.15 23.94 93.23
CA PRO A 318 -9.93 25.24 93.84
C PRO A 318 -10.55 25.30 95.24
N THR A 319 -9.76 25.73 96.23
CA THR A 319 -10.19 25.88 97.63
C THR A 319 -10.86 27.22 97.93
N LYS A 320 -10.92 28.14 96.95
CA LYS A 320 -11.63 29.43 96.95
C LYS A 320 -12.16 29.74 95.54
N ASN A 321 -13.14 30.64 95.41
CA ASN A 321 -13.63 31.11 94.10
C ASN A 321 -12.50 31.79 93.33
N ASN A 322 -12.22 31.31 92.12
CA ASN A 322 -11.15 31.82 91.27
C ASN A 322 -11.67 32.08 89.86
N ILE A 323 -11.17 33.14 89.21
CA ILE A 323 -11.44 33.42 87.80
C ILE A 323 -10.36 32.71 86.98
N VAL A 324 -10.75 31.87 86.03
CA VAL A 324 -9.82 31.14 85.17
C VAL A 324 -10.04 31.55 83.72
N THR A 325 -9.00 32.09 83.10
CA THR A 325 -9.02 32.37 81.66
C THR A 325 -8.70 31.08 80.91
N VAL A 326 -9.68 30.51 80.21
CA VAL A 326 -9.49 29.28 79.43
C VAL A 326 -9.16 29.67 77.99
N THR A 327 -7.90 29.49 77.62
CA THR A 327 -7.44 29.65 76.24
C THR A 327 -7.65 28.33 75.50
N GLN A 328 -8.84 28.08 74.97
CA GLN A 328 -9.08 26.88 74.17
C GLN A 328 -8.51 27.08 72.76
N VAL A 329 -7.25 26.69 72.53
CA VAL A 329 -6.68 26.63 71.18
C VAL A 329 -7.08 25.29 70.56
N ILE A 330 -8.17 25.28 69.78
CA ILE A 330 -8.52 24.13 68.93
C ILE A 330 -7.71 24.29 67.64
N GLU A 331 -6.54 23.66 67.54
CA GLU A 331 -5.90 23.45 66.23
C GLU A 331 -6.79 22.47 65.44
N ARG A 332 -7.71 22.99 64.63
CA ARG A 332 -8.30 22.14 63.59
C ARG A 332 -7.20 21.85 62.56
N PRO A 333 -7.13 20.62 62.00
CA PRO A 333 -6.22 20.36 60.89
C PRO A 333 -6.48 21.38 59.78
N PRO A 334 -5.42 21.92 59.14
CA PRO A 334 -5.59 22.94 58.12
C PRO A 334 -6.50 22.40 57.02
N LYS A 335 -7.64 23.07 56.79
CA LYS A 335 -8.52 22.71 55.67
C LYS A 335 -7.76 23.00 54.39
N THR A 336 -7.43 21.95 53.66
CA THR A 336 -6.78 22.04 52.36
C THR A 336 -7.82 22.47 51.33
N VAL A 337 -7.70 23.68 50.79
CA VAL A 337 -8.55 24.12 49.67
C VAL A 337 -7.76 23.86 48.38
N VAL A 338 -8.35 23.08 47.48
CA VAL A 338 -7.78 22.80 46.15
C VAL A 338 -8.34 23.82 45.18
N GLU A 339 -7.54 24.83 44.82
CA GLU A 339 -7.89 25.75 43.72
C GLU A 339 -7.38 25.16 42.41
N VAL A 340 -8.27 25.08 41.41
CA VAL A 340 -7.87 24.67 40.05
C VAL A 340 -7.40 25.92 39.31
N GLN A 341 -6.11 26.03 39.03
CA GLN A 341 -5.54 27.14 38.26
C GLN A 341 -5.28 26.73 36.82
N GLU A 342 -5.62 27.60 35.85
CA GLU A 342 -5.22 27.43 34.46
C GLU A 342 -3.75 27.83 34.28
N LYS A 343 -2.87 26.85 34.06
CA LYS A 343 -1.47 27.12 33.71
C LYS A 343 -1.28 26.90 32.20
N THR A 344 -0.71 27.90 31.54
CA THR A 344 -0.25 27.75 30.16
C THR A 344 1.08 26.99 30.16
N VAL A 345 1.08 25.76 29.65
CA VAL A 345 2.28 24.95 29.51
C VAL A 345 2.79 25.09 28.08
N VAL A 346 4.07 25.42 27.96
CA VAL A 346 4.79 25.43 26.69
C VAL A 346 5.27 24.01 26.42
N ILE A 347 4.72 23.36 25.40
CA ILE A 347 5.14 22.03 24.97
C ILE A 347 6.01 22.22 23.72
N GLU A 348 7.29 21.85 23.82
CA GLU A 348 8.14 21.72 22.64
C GLU A 348 7.81 20.40 21.95
N LYS A 349 7.12 20.47 20.81
CA LYS A 349 6.91 19.29 19.96
C LYS A 349 7.82 19.37 18.75
N GLN A 350 8.53 18.27 18.46
CA GLN A 350 9.12 18.08 17.15
C GLN A 350 8.00 17.88 16.14
N VAL A 351 7.81 18.85 15.26
CA VAL A 351 6.94 18.72 14.09
C VAL A 351 7.85 18.54 12.88
N TYR A 352 7.54 17.55 12.05
CA TYR A 352 8.21 17.29 10.77
C TYR A 352 7.60 18.23 9.70
N PRO A 353 8.33 19.20 9.16
CA PRO A 353 7.92 20.04 8.05
C PRO A 353 7.98 19.25 6.76
N THR A 354 6.99 19.55 5.93
CA THR A 354 6.91 19.14 4.55
C THR A 354 7.87 20.00 3.69
N LYS A 355 8.76 19.30 2.96
CA LYS A 355 9.62 19.76 1.85
C LYS A 355 10.98 20.38 2.17
N VAL A 356 12.03 19.58 1.94
CA VAL A 356 13.08 19.95 0.97
C VAL A 356 13.02 18.93 -0.18
N LEU A 357 12.75 19.40 -1.39
CA LEU A 357 12.45 18.59 -2.58
C LEU A 357 13.71 18.10 -3.33
N THR A 358 14.90 18.24 -2.76
CA THR A 358 16.16 18.27 -3.51
C THR A 358 17.17 17.19 -3.11
N ASP A 359 16.70 15.95 -2.91
CA ASP A 359 17.61 14.79 -2.74
C ASP A 359 17.61 13.85 -3.94
N ILE A 360 16.98 14.25 -5.05
CA ILE A 360 17.12 13.57 -6.33
C ILE A 360 18.41 14.09 -6.98
N GLY A 361 19.48 13.30 -6.91
CA GLY A 361 20.69 13.58 -7.70
C GLY A 361 20.34 13.59 -9.17
N ARG A 362 21.09 14.33 -10.02
CA ARG A 362 20.83 14.44 -11.47
C ARG A 362 20.57 13.03 -12.05
N PRO A 363 19.33 12.67 -12.40
CA PRO A 363 19.03 11.30 -12.74
C PRO A 363 19.68 11.00 -14.09
N ILE A 364 20.39 9.88 -14.17
CA ILE A 364 20.75 9.30 -15.48
C ILE A 364 19.43 8.97 -16.14
N LYS A 365 19.17 9.46 -17.36
CA LYS A 365 17.99 9.06 -18.13
C LYS A 365 17.98 7.52 -18.16
N PRO A 366 17.05 6.85 -17.47
CA PRO A 366 17.02 5.39 -17.51
C PRO A 366 16.86 4.97 -18.97
N SER A 367 17.46 3.85 -19.37
CA SER A 367 17.25 3.35 -20.74
C SER A 367 15.74 3.30 -20.95
N PRO A 368 15.19 3.98 -21.97
CA PRO A 368 13.76 3.94 -22.23
C PRO A 368 13.32 2.48 -22.27
N ARG A 369 12.21 2.14 -21.61
CA ARG A 369 11.39 1.09 -22.22
C ARG A 369 11.13 1.56 -23.66
N PRO A 370 11.26 0.69 -24.67
CA PRO A 370 11.13 1.11 -26.07
C PRO A 370 9.87 1.99 -26.23
N PRO A 371 9.94 3.17 -26.88
CA PRO A 371 8.80 4.07 -26.98
C PRO A 371 7.75 3.58 -27.98
N THR A 372 6.49 3.45 -27.57
CA THR A 372 5.35 3.09 -28.42
C THR A 372 4.78 4.31 -29.16
N ASN A 373 5.21 4.55 -30.40
CA ASN A 373 4.95 5.79 -31.16
C ASN A 373 4.26 5.60 -32.53
N LYS A 374 3.98 4.37 -32.97
CA LYS A 374 3.38 4.10 -34.29
C LYS A 374 2.22 3.10 -34.21
N LYS A 375 1.14 3.32 -34.96
CA LYS A 375 0.06 2.33 -35.08
C LYS A 375 0.51 1.10 -35.91
N PRO A 376 0.15 -0.13 -35.50
CA PRO A 376 0.43 -1.37 -36.23
C PRO A 376 -0.48 -1.49 -37.45
N THR A 377 0.04 -2.07 -38.54
CA THR A 377 -0.74 -2.43 -39.74
C THR A 377 -1.48 -3.76 -39.55
N GLU A 378 -2.48 -4.04 -40.39
CA GLU A 378 -3.25 -5.29 -40.40
C GLU A 378 -2.37 -6.56 -40.36
N ALA A 379 -1.31 -6.57 -41.17
CA ALA A 379 -0.40 -7.69 -41.28
C ALA A 379 0.50 -7.83 -40.04
N GLU A 380 0.85 -6.71 -39.42
CA GLU A 380 1.64 -6.64 -38.19
C GLU A 380 0.80 -7.06 -36.97
N LEU A 381 -0.48 -6.69 -36.93
CA LEU A 381 -1.44 -7.19 -35.93
C LEU A 381 -1.62 -8.70 -36.02
N LYS A 382 -1.83 -9.21 -37.23
CA LYS A 382 -1.97 -10.65 -37.48
C LYS A 382 -0.70 -11.46 -37.16
N ALA A 383 0.46 -10.82 -37.20
CA ALA A 383 1.73 -11.40 -36.77
C ALA A 383 1.90 -11.34 -35.25
N GLY A 384 1.56 -10.22 -34.61
CA GLY A 384 1.63 -10.02 -33.16
C GLY A 384 0.61 -10.81 -32.35
N LEU A 385 -0.56 -11.10 -32.94
CA LEU A 385 -1.63 -11.92 -32.37
C LEU A 385 -1.37 -13.43 -32.46
N GLY A 386 -0.21 -13.84 -33.01
CA GLY A 386 0.18 -15.25 -33.02
C GLY A 386 -0.80 -16.17 -33.75
N GLY A 387 -1.62 -15.65 -34.68
CA GLY A 387 -2.58 -16.45 -35.45
C GLY A 387 -3.80 -16.98 -34.69
N GLU A 388 -4.12 -16.43 -33.52
CA GLU A 388 -5.39 -16.68 -32.86
C GLU A 388 -6.53 -15.91 -33.55
N ASP A 389 -7.73 -16.50 -33.58
CA ASP A 389 -8.94 -15.84 -34.07
C ASP A 389 -9.54 -15.01 -32.93
N TYR A 390 -9.40 -13.69 -33.05
CA TYR A 390 -10.01 -12.73 -32.14
C TYR A 390 -11.29 -12.16 -32.76
N ASP A 391 -12.22 -11.74 -31.90
CA ASP A 391 -13.40 -11.00 -32.33
C ASP A 391 -13.00 -9.75 -33.12
N ASN A 392 -13.78 -9.40 -34.15
CA ASN A 392 -13.50 -8.23 -35.00
C ASN A 392 -13.42 -6.93 -34.19
N SER A 393 -14.15 -6.84 -33.08
CA SER A 393 -14.08 -5.72 -32.14
C SER A 393 -12.68 -5.57 -31.51
N VAL A 394 -12.05 -6.68 -31.11
CA VAL A 394 -10.70 -6.71 -30.54
C VAL A 394 -9.64 -6.34 -31.59
N ILE A 395 -9.81 -6.80 -32.84
CA ILE A 395 -8.91 -6.46 -33.94
C ILE A 395 -8.96 -4.95 -34.25
N GLU A 396 -10.15 -4.36 -34.24
CA GLU A 396 -10.37 -2.95 -34.49
C GLU A 396 -9.80 -2.05 -33.36
N GLU A 397 -9.83 -2.53 -32.12
CA GLU A 397 -9.19 -1.87 -30.98
C GLU A 397 -7.66 -1.93 -31.01
N LEU A 398 -7.09 -3.05 -31.45
CA LEU A 398 -5.65 -3.25 -31.58
C LEU A 398 -5.04 -2.40 -32.71
N ARG A 399 -5.79 -2.14 -33.80
CA ARG A 399 -5.42 -1.16 -34.84
C ARG A 399 -5.14 0.24 -34.29
N ASN A 400 -5.70 0.56 -33.13
CA ASN A 400 -5.57 1.87 -32.49
C ASN A 400 -4.54 1.91 -31.35
N VAL A 401 -3.89 0.79 -31.02
CA VAL A 401 -2.80 0.74 -30.03
C VAL A 401 -1.49 1.22 -30.68
N TYR A 402 -0.71 2.05 -30.00
CA TYR A 402 0.61 2.45 -30.48
C TYR A 402 1.66 1.40 -30.09
N ILE A 403 2.55 1.07 -31.01
CA ILE A 403 3.70 0.17 -30.88
C ILE A 403 4.99 0.91 -31.26
N THR A 404 6.14 0.37 -30.88
CA THR A 404 7.44 1.00 -31.12
C THR A 404 7.90 0.91 -32.57
N ASP A 405 8.82 1.78 -32.99
CA ASP A 405 9.52 1.67 -34.27
C ASP A 405 10.21 0.32 -34.48
N GLU A 406 10.76 -0.23 -33.41
CA GLU A 406 11.46 -1.51 -33.42
C GLU A 406 10.47 -2.69 -33.49
N GLU A 407 9.37 -2.65 -32.74
CA GLU A 407 8.26 -3.61 -32.85
C GLU A 407 7.62 -3.55 -34.23
N LYS A 408 7.42 -2.35 -34.77
CA LYS A 408 6.91 -2.18 -36.13
C LYS A 408 7.86 -2.75 -37.16
N GLN A 409 9.16 -2.52 -37.04
CA GLN A 409 10.16 -3.14 -37.92
C GLN A 409 10.20 -4.67 -37.77
N LYS A 410 10.02 -5.20 -36.55
CA LYS A 410 9.96 -6.64 -36.26
C LYS A 410 8.69 -7.29 -36.83
N LEU A 411 7.53 -6.65 -36.68
CA LEU A 411 6.26 -7.09 -37.24
C LEU A 411 6.22 -6.96 -38.78
N GLY A 412 6.81 -5.90 -39.34
CA GLY A 412 6.94 -5.70 -40.79
C GLY A 412 7.86 -6.74 -41.46
N LYS A 413 8.94 -7.16 -40.77
CA LYS A 413 9.78 -8.29 -41.19
C LYS A 413 9.06 -9.65 -41.10
N GLN A 414 8.08 -9.80 -40.21
CA GLN A 414 7.21 -10.98 -40.15
C GLN A 414 6.14 -10.98 -41.26
N ALA A 415 5.61 -9.82 -41.63
CA ALA A 415 4.65 -9.66 -42.73
C ALA A 415 5.25 -9.92 -44.13
N SER A 416 6.55 -9.63 -44.31
CA SER A 416 7.26 -9.82 -45.58
C SER A 416 7.72 -11.27 -45.84
N GLN A 417 7.70 -12.15 -44.83
CA GLN A 417 7.93 -13.59 -44.98
C GLN A 417 6.67 -14.31 -45.47
N LYS A 418 6.24 -14.02 -46.72
CA LYS A 418 5.26 -14.85 -47.42
C LYS A 418 5.89 -16.21 -47.76
N SER A 419 5.60 -17.25 -46.99
CA SER A 419 5.96 -18.63 -47.38
C SER A 419 4.83 -19.63 -47.08
N SER A 420 4.07 -19.93 -48.14
CA SER A 420 3.76 -21.29 -48.64
C SER A 420 3.23 -22.38 -47.70
N TYR A 421 2.64 -22.07 -46.54
CA TYR A 421 2.08 -23.13 -45.68
C TYR A 421 0.64 -23.55 -46.03
N TYR A 422 -0.19 -22.63 -46.56
CA TYR A 422 -1.62 -22.88 -46.75
C TYR A 422 -2.01 -23.70 -47.99
N LYS A 423 -1.08 -24.01 -48.92
CA LYS A 423 -1.37 -24.91 -50.06
C LYS A 423 -1.20 -26.41 -49.74
N ARG A 424 -0.70 -26.77 -48.55
CA ARG A 424 -0.42 -28.19 -48.20
C ARG A 424 -1.33 -28.79 -47.13
N LYS A 425 -2.15 -27.99 -46.43
CA LYS A 425 -3.01 -28.48 -45.33
C LYS A 425 -4.45 -28.84 -45.73
N LEU A 426 -4.79 -28.81 -47.03
CA LEU A 426 -6.08 -29.26 -47.56
C LEU A 426 -6.05 -30.69 -48.17
N ARG A 427 -5.04 -31.51 -47.86
CA ARG A 427 -4.97 -32.91 -48.33
C ARG A 427 -4.93 -34.00 -47.26
N PHE A 428 -5.15 -33.68 -45.98
CA PHE A 428 -5.27 -34.71 -44.94
C PHE A 428 -6.43 -34.41 -43.99
N ARG A 429 -7.64 -34.66 -44.50
CA ARG A 429 -8.81 -35.12 -43.75
C ARG A 429 -9.91 -35.51 -44.75
N ARG A 430 -9.69 -36.63 -45.43
CA ARG A 430 -10.72 -37.52 -45.97
C ARG A 430 -10.05 -38.89 -45.99
N ASN A 431 -10.67 -39.88 -45.35
CA ASN A 431 -10.17 -41.23 -45.07
C ASN A 431 -9.47 -41.35 -43.70
N ALA A 432 -10.26 -41.15 -42.65
CA ALA A 432 -10.16 -41.92 -41.42
C ALA A 432 -11.61 -42.36 -41.09
N ASP A 433 -12.17 -43.09 -42.04
CA ASP A 433 -13.29 -44.02 -41.96
C ASP A 433 -13.05 -44.96 -43.16
N GLU A 434 -13.01 -46.27 -42.90
CA GLU A 434 -12.63 -47.41 -43.75
C GLU A 434 -11.14 -47.86 -43.68
N GLU A 435 -11.01 -49.03 -43.02
CA GLU A 435 -9.89 -49.97 -42.79
C GLU A 435 -8.70 -49.55 -41.92
#